data_AF-A0A2A7AVD6-F1
#
_entry.id   AF-A0A2A7AVD6-F1
#
_cell.length_a   1.000
_cell.length_b   1.000
_cell.length_c   1.000
_cell.angle_alpha   90.00
_cell.angle_beta   90.00
_cell.angle_gamma   90.00
#
_symmetry.space_group_name_H-M   'P 1'
#
loop_
_entity.id
_entity.type
_entity.pdbx_description
1 polymer ?
#
loop_
_entity_poly.entity_id
_entity_poly.type
_entity_poly.pdbx_seq_one_letter_code
_entity_poly.pdbx_strand_id
1 'polypeptide(L)' 'MDRLNAILAQMQQEDTSLADSVKLYAEAASLMQYCHTTLEKTSLQIEEISAKIAETVEAPQEQEEE' A
#
# COMPACT_ATOMS: atom_id res chain seq x y z
N MET A 1 4.88 -2.39 -9.18
CA MET A 1 5.59 -1.17 -9.61
C MET A 1 5.98 -1.20 -11.09
N ASP A 2 6.30 -2.35 -11.67
CA ASP A 2 6.69 -2.48 -13.09
C ASP A 2 5.68 -1.89 -14.07
N ARG A 3 4.37 -1.99 -13.79
CA ARG A 3 3.34 -1.37 -14.62
C ARG A 3 3.44 0.15 -14.65
N LEU A 4 3.72 0.78 -13.51
CA LEU A 4 3.91 2.23 -13.43
C LEU A 4 5.16 2.66 -14.21
N ASN A 5 6.25 1.90 -14.11
CA ASN A 5 7.48 2.15 -14.89
C ASN A 5 7.23 2.02 -16.40
N ALA A 6 6.44 1.03 -16.83
CA ALA A 6 6.06 0.88 -18.23
C ALA A 6 5.21 2.06 -18.73
N ILE A 7 4.27 2.55 -17.92
CA ILE A 7 3.48 3.74 -18.23
C ILE A 7 4.38 4.96 -18.41
N LEU A 8 5.33 5.19 -17.49
CA LEU A 8 6.27 6.30 -17.57
C LEU A 8 7.14 6.23 -18.83
N ALA A 9 7.66 5.04 -19.15
CA ALA A 9 8.44 4.84 -20.37
C ALA A 9 7.61 5.12 -21.63
N GLN A 10 6.35 4.68 -21.66
CA GLN A 10 5.46 4.92 -22.80
C GLN A 10 5.11 6.41 -22.95
N MET A 11 4.85 7.13 -21.86
CA MET A 11 4.59 8.57 -21.90
C MET A 11 5.79 9.41 -22.36
N GLN A 12 7.01 8.88 -22.27
CA GLN A 12 8.23 9.57 -22.73
C GLN A 12 8.50 9.40 -24.23
N GLN A 13 7.75 8.53 -24.92
CA GLN A 13 7.93 8.33 -26.36
C GLN A 13 7.30 9.49 -27.16
N GLU A 14 7.99 9.95 -28.20
CA GLU A 14 7.55 11.09 -29.03
C GLU A 14 6.29 10.79 -29.86
N ASP A 15 6.01 9.51 -30.14
CA ASP A 15 4.85 9.04 -30.89
C ASP A 15 3.60 8.83 -30.01
N THR A 16 3.72 9.02 -28.69
CA THR A 16 2.57 8.90 -27.79
C THR A 16 1.62 10.07 -27.97
N SER A 17 0.41 9.76 -28.46
CA SER A 17 -0.62 10.76 -28.66
C SER A 17 -1.07 11.38 -27.31
N LEU A 18 -1.63 12.59 -27.37
CA LEU A 18 -2.22 13.22 -26.19
C LEU A 18 -3.36 12.37 -25.59
N ALA A 19 -4.18 11.74 -26.43
CA ALA A 19 -5.29 10.90 -25.98
C ALA A 19 -4.77 9.67 -25.22
N ASP A 20 -3.67 9.08 -25.67
CA ASP A 20 -3.06 7.93 -24.99
C ASP A 20 -2.32 8.36 -23.73
N SER A 21 -1.65 9.52 -23.75
CA SER A 21 -1.05 10.14 -22.56
C SER A 21 -2.07 10.34 -21.44
N VAL A 22 -3.28 10.81 -21.76
CA VAL A 22 -4.35 11.00 -20.77
C VAL A 22 -4.83 9.68 -20.19
N LYS A 23 -4.99 8.63 -21.01
CA LYS A 23 -5.37 7.29 -20.52
C LYS A 23 -4.29 6.70 -19.61
N LEU A 24 -3.03 6.80 -20.03
CA LEU A 24 -1.87 6.36 -19.27
C LEU A 24 -1.77 7.08 -17.92
N TYR A 25 -2.03 8.38 -17.90
CA TYR A 25 -2.07 9.15 -16.66
C TYR A 25 -3.20 8.71 -15.71
N ALA A 26 -4.41 8.47 -16.23
CA ALA A 26 -5.53 7.98 -15.44
C ALA A 26 -5.24 6.58 -14.82
N GLU A 27 -4.58 5.71 -15.58
CA GLU A 27 -4.12 4.41 -15.08
C GLU A 27 -3.05 4.58 -14.00
N ALA A 28 -2.05 5.43 -14.23
CA ALA A 28 -1.00 5.71 -13.25
C ALA A 28 -1.58 6.26 -11.93
N ALA A 29 -2.52 7.20 -12.00
CA ALA A 29 -3.19 7.74 -10.82
C ALA A 29 -3.94 6.65 -10.03
N SER A 30 -4.63 5.75 -10.74
CA SER A 30 -5.34 4.62 -10.12
C SER A 30 -4.38 3.65 -9.43
N LEU A 31 -3.23 3.37 -10.05
CA LEU A 31 -2.18 2.51 -9.46
C LEU A 31 -1.56 3.15 -8.22
N MET A 32 -1.26 4.45 -8.26
CA MET A 32 -0.73 5.18 -7.11
C MET A 32 -1.72 5.16 -5.94
N GLN A 33 -3.01 5.40 -6.22
CA GLN A 33 -4.05 5.34 -5.20
C GLN A 33 -4.17 3.95 -4.59
N TYR A 34 -4.16 2.90 -5.42
CA TYR A 34 -4.20 1.52 -4.93
C TYR A 34 -3.02 1.20 -4.01
N CYS A 35 -1.81 1.59 -4.39
CA CYS A 35 -0.62 1.41 -3.56
C CYS A 35 -0.75 2.15 -2.24
N HIS A 36 -1.21 3.41 -2.26
CA HIS A 36 -1.38 4.21 -1.07
C HIS A 36 -2.38 3.58 -0.09
N THR A 37 -3.58 3.23 -0.56
CA THR A 37 -4.61 2.58 0.26
C THR A 37 -4.16 1.23 0.80
N THR A 38 -3.41 0.46 0.02
CA THR A 38 -2.87 -0.84 0.47
C THR A 38 -1.84 -0.64 1.58
N LEU A 39 -0.94 0.33 1.43
CA LEU A 39 0.08 0.65 2.44
C LEU A 39 -0.56 1.16 3.73
N GLU A 40 -1.52 2.08 3.63
CA GLU A 40 -2.27 2.60 4.79
C GLU A 40 -2.97 1.48 5.54
N LYS A 41 -3.70 0.61 4.83
CA LYS A 41 -4.35 -0.56 5.44
C LYS A 41 -3.34 -1.48 6.13
N THR A 42 -2.20 -1.72 5.50
CA THR A 42 -1.15 -2.57 6.07
C THR A 42 -0.55 -1.95 7.33
N SER A 43 -0.33 -0.62 7.34
CA SER A 43 0.14 0.12 8.52
C SER A 43 -0.81 -0.06 9.70
N LEU A 44 -2.11 0.14 9.46
CA LEU A 44 -3.15 -0.04 10.49
C LEU A 44 -3.19 -1.47 11.02
N GLN A 45 -3.03 -2.48 10.15
CA GLN A 45 -2.98 -3.87 10.58
C GLN A 45 -1.76 -4.17 11.45
N ILE A 46 -0.60 -3.56 11.17
CA ILE A 46 0.60 -3.71 11.99
C ILE A 46 0.39 -3.09 13.37
N GLU A 47 -0.22 -1.90 13.43
CA GLU A 47 -0.56 -1.24 14.69
C GLU A 47 -1.53 -2.07 15.53
N GLU A 48 -2.58 -2.63 14.91
CA GLU A 48 -3.54 -3.52 15.58
C GLU A 48 -2.87 -4.78 16.14
N ILE A 49 -1.99 -5.41 15.36
CA ILE A 49 -1.22 -6.58 15.83
C ILE A 49 -0.32 -6.20 17.01
N SER A 50 0.36 -5.06 16.91
CA SER A 50 1.27 -4.58 17.97
C SER A 50 0.51 -4.31 19.27
N ALA A 51 -0.68 -3.70 19.18
CA ALA A 51 -1.56 -3.48 20.33
C ALA A 51 -2.01 -4.81 20.97
N LYS A 52 -2.46 -5.78 20.17
CA LYS A 52 -2.86 -7.10 20.67
C LYS A 52 -1.71 -7.85 21.35
N ILE A 53 -0.50 -7.75 20.81
CA ILE A 53 0.70 -8.34 21.42
C ILE A 53 0.97 -7.67 22.77
N ALA A 54 0.91 -6.35 22.86
CA ALA A 54 1.09 -5.64 24.13
C ALA A 54 0.04 -6.06 25.17
N GLU A 55 -1.24 -6.13 24.78
CA GLU A 55 -2.33 -6.60 25.66
C GLU A 55 -2.12 -8.03 26.17
N THR A 56 -1.56 -8.93 25.35
CA THR A 56 -1.27 -10.31 25.76
C THR A 56 0.00 -10.45 26.60
N VAL A 57 0.96 -9.52 26.50
CA VAL A 57 2.19 -9.51 27.30
C VAL A 57 1.99 -8.80 28.65
N GLU A 58 1.07 -7.83 28.72
CA GLU A 58 0.71 -7.12 29.96
C GLU A 58 -0.39 -7.80 30.78
N ALA A 59 -1.04 -8.85 30.27
CA ALA A 59 -1.90 -9.71 31.07
C ALA A 59 -1.04 -10.37 32.17
N PRO A 60 -1.24 -10.06 33.46
CA PRO A 60 -0.47 -10.70 34.51
C PRO A 60 -0.74 -12.20 34.44
N GLN A 61 0.31 -13.00 34.55
CA GLN A 61 0.22 -14.42 34.85
C GLN A 61 -0.38 -14.59 36.27
N GLU A 62 -1.66 -14.26 36.45
CA GLU A 62 -2.45 -14.66 37.60
C GLU A 62 -2.95 -16.07 37.33
N GLN A 63 -2.12 -17.07 37.63
CA GLN A 63 -2.47 -18.44 38.04
C GLN A 63 -1.26 -19.34 37.86
N GLU A 64 -0.51 -19.57 38.94
CA GLU A 64 0.05 -20.87 39.37
C GLU A 64 1.00 -20.61 40.56
N GLU A 65 0.43 -20.17 41.69
CA GLU A 65 0.95 -20.52 43.02
C GLU A 65 -0.02 -21.58 43.58
N GLU A 66 0.35 -22.86 43.49
CA GLU A 66 -0.17 -23.94 44.36
C GLU A 66 1.00 -24.82 44.82
#